data_AF-A0AAD6SL59-F1
#
_entry.id   AF-A0AAD6SL59-F1
#
_cell.length_a   1.000
_cell.length_b   1.000
_cell.length_c   1.000
_cell.angle_alpha   90.00
_cell.angle_beta   90.00
_cell.angle_gamma   90.00
#
_symmetry.space_group_name_H-M   'P 1'
#
loop_
_entity.id
_entity.type
_entity.pdbx_description
1 polymer ?
#
loop_
_entity_poly.entity_id
_entity_poly.type
_entity_poly.pdbx_seq_one_letter_code
_entity_poly.pdbx_strand_id
1 'polypeptide(L)'
;MDSPKAPVRAASIPQPNGSPAPAPTPGMSPELEQTLALLSSHRAVLGYILLGRGHPVSIVRHSGVVFEGEQGKKYAGAIGRIVESVQAGLEEVHAGDGDADELRFLRIRTKRHEIMISPDDRYLLAVLHDPST
;
A
#
# COMPACT_ATOMS: atom_id res chain seq x y z
N MET A 1 -0.90 37.10 -72.98
CA MET A 1 -1.10 35.66 -72.70
C MET A 1 -0.33 35.39 -71.43
N ASP A 2 -0.83 35.79 -70.28
CA ASP A 2 -1.94 35.20 -69.51
C ASP A 2 -1.52 33.92 -68.74
N SER A 3 -1.66 33.99 -67.41
CA SER A 3 -1.68 32.91 -66.40
C SER A 3 -0.35 32.37 -65.80
N PRO A 4 -0.34 31.85 -64.54
CA PRO A 4 -0.58 32.61 -63.30
C PRO A 4 0.41 32.29 -62.15
N LYS A 5 0.37 33.15 -61.12
CA LYS A 5 1.17 33.15 -59.88
C LYS A 5 0.64 32.11 -58.87
N ALA A 6 1.50 31.19 -58.42
CA ALA A 6 1.19 30.22 -57.36
C ALA A 6 1.39 30.83 -55.95
N PRO A 7 0.60 30.43 -54.93
CA PRO A 7 0.70 30.98 -53.58
C PRO A 7 1.78 30.25 -52.76
N VAL A 8 2.60 31.04 -52.07
CA VAL A 8 3.56 30.57 -51.06
C VAL A 8 2.81 30.08 -49.82
N ARG A 9 2.94 28.77 -49.50
CA ARG A 9 2.44 28.16 -48.25
C ARG A 9 3.18 28.77 -47.06
N ALA A 10 2.44 29.34 -46.12
CA ALA A 10 2.93 29.73 -44.81
C ALA A 10 3.36 28.48 -44.03
N ALA A 11 4.62 28.46 -43.58
CA ALA A 11 5.13 27.43 -42.68
C ALA A 11 4.63 27.70 -41.26
N SER A 12 3.80 26.80 -40.74
CA SER A 12 3.33 26.79 -39.36
C SER A 12 4.48 26.43 -38.40
N ILE A 13 4.71 27.27 -37.40
CA ILE A 13 5.66 27.05 -36.31
C ILE A 13 5.07 26.00 -35.36
N PRO A 14 5.78 24.92 -34.99
CA PRO A 14 5.32 24.03 -33.93
C PRO A 14 5.62 24.64 -32.55
N GLN A 15 4.58 24.83 -31.73
CA GLN A 15 4.69 25.16 -30.30
C GLN A 15 5.31 23.98 -29.52
N PRO A 16 6.05 24.24 -28.42
CA PRO A 16 6.66 23.18 -27.63
C PRO A 16 5.57 22.45 -26.83
N ASN A 17 5.55 21.13 -26.99
CA ASN A 17 4.72 20.20 -26.23
C ASN A 17 4.77 20.54 -24.73
N GLY A 18 3.61 20.78 -24.14
CA GLY A 18 3.44 20.78 -22.69
C GLY A 18 3.92 19.44 -22.13
N SER A 19 4.71 19.51 -21.06
CA SER A 19 5.18 18.34 -20.33
C SER A 19 3.99 17.43 -19.98
N PRO A 20 4.06 16.12 -20.23
CA PRO A 20 3.03 15.21 -19.76
C PRO A 20 3.05 15.24 -18.23
N ALA A 21 1.88 15.48 -17.63
CA ALA A 21 1.68 15.26 -16.20
C ALA A 21 2.12 13.82 -15.86
N PRO A 22 2.71 13.58 -14.67
CA PRO A 22 3.17 12.26 -14.31
C PRO A 22 1.98 11.30 -14.32
N ALA A 23 2.10 10.23 -15.11
CA ALA A 23 1.10 9.19 -15.16
C ALA A 23 0.87 8.63 -13.74
N PRO A 24 -0.38 8.30 -13.36
CA PRO A 24 -0.64 7.62 -12.10
C PRO A 24 0.11 6.28 -12.12
N THR A 25 0.97 6.08 -11.14
CA THR A 25 1.64 4.80 -10.89
C THR A 25 0.58 3.69 -10.85
N PRO A 26 0.64 2.67 -11.73
CA PRO A 26 -0.34 1.60 -11.73
C PRO A 26 -0.08 0.71 -10.51
N GLY A 27 -1.01 0.65 -9.56
CA GLY A 27 -0.94 -0.35 -8.49
C GLY A 27 -1.77 -0.12 -7.25
N MET A 28 -2.13 1.11 -6.88
CA MET A 28 -2.88 1.40 -5.66
C MET A 28 -4.25 1.99 -6.01
N SER A 29 -5.33 1.39 -5.51
CA SER A 29 -6.68 1.87 -5.81
C SER A 29 -6.97 3.18 -5.05
N PRO A 30 -7.78 4.10 -5.61
CA PRO A 30 -8.09 5.38 -4.97
C PRO A 30 -8.67 5.23 -3.56
N GLU A 31 -9.42 4.16 -3.31
CA GLU A 31 -10.03 3.85 -2.02
C GLU A 31 -8.98 3.48 -0.95
N LEU A 32 -7.92 2.78 -1.37
CA LEU A 32 -6.81 2.45 -0.48
C LEU A 32 -6.05 3.72 -0.10
N GLU A 33 -5.78 4.62 -1.05
CA GLU A 33 -5.11 5.88 -0.75
C GLU A 33 -5.90 6.77 0.20
N GLN A 34 -7.23 6.84 0.04
CA GLN A 34 -8.11 7.54 0.98
C GLN A 34 -8.06 6.93 2.39
N THR A 35 -8.06 5.60 2.48
CA THR A 35 -7.95 4.89 3.75
C THR A 35 -6.61 5.18 4.43
N LEU A 36 -5.50 5.12 3.68
CA LEU A 36 -4.17 5.44 4.19
C LEU A 36 -4.06 6.90 4.66
N ALA A 37 -4.69 7.84 3.93
CA ALA A 37 -4.77 9.24 4.33
C ALA A 37 -5.57 9.41 5.63
N LEU A 38 -6.71 8.71 5.76
CA LEU A 38 -7.52 8.73 6.98
C LEU A 38 -6.74 8.20 8.18
N LEU A 39 -6.06 7.06 8.03
CA LEU A 39 -5.22 6.47 9.08
C LEU A 39 -4.13 7.44 9.51
N SER A 40 -3.44 8.07 8.57
CA SER A 40 -2.37 9.03 8.89
C SER A 40 -2.87 10.30 9.56
N SER A 41 -4.14 10.67 9.37
CA SER A 41 -4.75 11.86 10.00
C SER A 41 -5.23 11.61 11.44
N HIS A 42 -5.36 10.34 11.84
CA HIS A 42 -5.95 9.98 13.11
C HIS A 42 -4.92 10.07 14.25
N ARG A 43 -5.22 10.86 15.30
CA ARG A 43 -4.25 11.15 16.37
C ARG A 43 -3.72 9.92 17.12
N ALA A 44 -4.54 8.87 17.21
CA ALA A 44 -4.17 7.64 17.91
C ALA A 44 -3.30 6.72 17.04
N VAL A 45 -3.15 7.01 15.74
CA VAL A 45 -2.31 6.24 14.81
C VAL A 45 -0.90 6.82 14.84
N LEU A 46 0.06 6.00 15.27
CA LEU A 46 1.49 6.32 15.26
C LEU A 46 2.11 6.12 13.88
N GLY A 47 1.50 5.26 13.06
CA GLY A 47 1.92 5.00 11.69
C GLY A 47 1.22 3.81 11.06
N TYR A 48 1.49 3.57 9.79
CA TYR A 48 1.04 2.37 9.09
C TYR A 48 2.16 1.79 8.21
N ILE A 49 2.06 0.52 7.90
CA ILE A 49 2.92 -0.18 6.95
C ILE A 49 2.06 -1.10 6.08
N LEU A 50 2.25 -0.98 4.77
CA LEU A 50 1.61 -1.79 3.75
C LEU A 50 2.66 -2.72 3.16
N LEU A 51 2.44 -4.02 3.29
CA LEU A 51 3.36 -5.06 2.84
C LEU A 51 2.77 -5.83 1.66
N GLY A 52 3.63 -6.29 0.76
CA GLY A 52 3.27 -7.28 -0.25
C GLY A 52 3.23 -8.69 0.33
N ARG A 53 2.46 -9.59 -0.30
CA ARG A 53 2.32 -11.01 0.09
C ARG A 53 3.50 -11.91 -0.30
N GLY A 54 4.54 -11.35 -0.93
CA GLY A 54 5.72 -12.11 -1.36
C GLY A 54 6.57 -12.63 -0.18
N HIS A 55 7.40 -13.63 -0.44
CA HIS A 55 8.43 -14.10 0.49
C HIS A 55 9.83 -13.83 -0.08
N PRO A 56 10.64 -12.96 0.56
CA PRO A 56 10.36 -12.20 1.77
C PRO A 56 9.34 -11.07 1.54
N VAL A 57 8.64 -10.68 2.61
CA VAL A 57 7.66 -9.58 2.59
C VAL A 57 8.34 -8.28 2.18
N SER A 58 7.80 -7.64 1.14
CA SER A 58 8.28 -6.35 0.64
C SER A 58 7.44 -5.21 1.18
N ILE A 59 8.09 -4.11 1.55
CA ILE A 59 7.38 -2.90 2.00
C ILE A 59 6.93 -2.14 0.74
N VAL A 60 5.61 -2.03 0.56
CA VAL A 60 5.00 -1.29 -0.57
C VAL A 60 4.91 0.19 -0.22
N ARG A 61 4.45 0.50 0.99
CA ARG A 61 4.32 1.87 1.50
C ARG A 61 4.36 1.86 3.03
N HIS A 62 4.84 2.92 3.63
CA HIS A 62 4.76 3.11 5.08
C HIS A 62 4.63 4.60 5.41
N SER A 63 4.10 4.90 6.59
CA SER A 63 4.04 6.24 7.17
C SER A 63 4.30 6.15 8.67
N GLY A 64 4.94 7.19 9.21
CA GLY A 64 5.30 7.28 10.63
C GLY A 64 6.75 6.87 10.90
N VAL A 65 7.39 7.63 11.80
CA VAL A 65 8.81 7.49 12.17
C VAL A 65 9.19 6.09 12.68
N VAL A 66 8.22 5.35 13.24
CA VAL A 66 8.44 3.99 13.76
C VAL A 66 8.76 2.99 12.64
N PHE A 67 8.33 3.27 11.42
CA PHE A 67 8.52 2.39 10.27
C PHE A 67 9.66 2.84 9.34
N GLU A 68 10.44 3.86 9.72
CA GLU A 68 11.56 4.32 8.90
C GLU A 68 12.81 3.43 9.06
N GLY A 69 13.58 3.31 7.97
CA GLY A 69 14.87 2.60 7.96
C GLY A 69 14.79 1.12 8.35
N GLU A 70 15.75 0.68 9.15
CA GLU A 70 15.87 -0.73 9.58
C GLU A 70 14.73 -1.18 10.49
N GLN A 71 14.09 -0.25 11.21
CA GLN A 71 12.99 -0.58 12.11
C GLN A 71 11.76 -1.04 11.32
N GLY A 72 11.43 -0.37 10.21
CA GLY A 72 10.37 -0.78 9.29
C GLY A 72 10.57 -2.18 8.74
N LYS A 73 11.80 -2.53 8.34
CA LYS A 73 12.14 -3.88 7.85
C LYS A 73 11.95 -4.95 8.92
N LYS A 74 12.36 -4.67 10.16
CA LYS A 74 12.14 -5.57 11.31
C LYS A 74 10.65 -5.78 11.57
N TYR A 75 9.86 -4.71 11.54
CA TYR A 75 8.40 -4.80 11.69
C TYR A 75 7.78 -5.61 10.56
N ALA A 76 8.14 -5.35 9.30
CA ALA A 76 7.66 -6.10 8.15
C ALA A 76 7.91 -7.60 8.31
N GLY A 77 9.16 -7.99 8.59
CA GLY A 77 9.52 -9.40 8.77
C GLY A 77 8.90 -10.05 10.00
N ALA A 78 8.60 -9.29 11.06
CA ALA A 78 7.87 -9.81 12.22
C ALA A 78 6.38 -10.02 11.89
N ILE A 79 5.73 -9.04 11.26
CA ILE A 79 4.32 -9.10 10.87
C ILE A 79 4.08 -10.26 9.90
N GLY A 80 4.93 -10.42 8.88
CA GLY A 80 4.84 -11.52 7.92
C GLY A 80 4.85 -12.89 8.61
N ARG A 81 5.82 -13.13 9.51
CA ARG A 81 5.91 -14.38 10.27
C ARG A 81 4.72 -14.62 11.19
N ILE A 82 4.20 -13.58 11.83
CA ILE A 82 3.01 -13.69 12.70
C ILE A 82 1.80 -14.12 11.89
N VAL A 83 1.55 -13.47 10.75
CA VAL A 83 0.42 -13.81 9.87
C VAL A 83 0.54 -15.24 9.36
N GLU A 84 1.72 -15.63 8.87
CA GLU A 84 1.99 -16.99 8.40
C GLU A 84 1.77 -18.04 9.50
N SER A 85 2.27 -17.78 10.72
CA SER A 85 2.12 -18.70 11.85
C SER A 85 0.66 -18.85 12.28
N VAL A 86 -0.11 -17.76 12.26
CA VAL A 86 -1.54 -17.80 12.60
C VAL A 86 -2.33 -18.54 11.53
N GLN A 87 -2.03 -18.32 10.24
CA GLN A 87 -2.68 -19.04 9.14
C GLN A 87 -2.43 -20.54 9.21
N ALA A 88 -1.17 -20.95 9.41
CA ALA A 88 -0.83 -22.36 9.60
C ALA A 88 -1.55 -22.98 10.81
N GLY A 89 -1.64 -22.25 11.92
CA GLY A 89 -2.38 -22.71 13.10
C GLY A 89 -3.88 -22.84 12.86
N LEU A 90 -4.49 -21.96 12.07
CA LEU A 90 -5.91 -22.07 11.69
C LEU A 90 -6.15 -23.29 10.78
N GLU A 91 -5.26 -23.55 9.83
CA GLU A 91 -5.32 -24.73 8.96
C GLU A 91 -5.23 -26.03 9.78
N GLU A 92 -4.31 -26.10 10.76
CA GLU A 92 -4.17 -27.26 11.64
C GLU A 92 -5.43 -27.54 12.49
N VAL A 93 -6.08 -26.48 12.97
CA VAL A 93 -7.31 -26.60 13.79
C VAL A 93 -8.51 -27.03 12.96
N HIS A 94 -8.62 -26.55 11.71
CA HIS A 94 -9.75 -26.82 10.83
C HIS A 94 -9.54 -28.00 9.87
N ALA A 95 -8.42 -28.72 10.00
CA ALA A 95 -8.12 -29.94 9.25
C ALA A 95 -9.07 -31.10 9.64
N GLY A 96 -10.33 -31.03 9.22
CA GLY A 96 -11.35 -32.05 9.50
C GLY A 96 -12.78 -31.67 9.10
N ASP A 97 -13.13 -30.38 9.11
CA ASP A 97 -14.53 -29.94 8.97
C ASP A 97 -14.94 -29.49 7.57
N GLY A 98 -14.04 -29.58 6.58
CA GLY A 98 -14.33 -29.25 5.17
C GLY A 98 -14.51 -27.76 4.88
N ASP A 99 -14.49 -26.91 5.92
CA ASP A 99 -14.54 -25.46 5.84
C ASP A 99 -13.20 -24.87 6.27
N ALA A 100 -12.56 -24.10 5.38
CA ALA A 100 -11.28 -23.46 5.67
C ALA A 100 -11.52 -22.11 6.34
N ASP A 101 -11.05 -21.95 7.59
CA ASP A 101 -11.12 -20.67 8.27
C ASP A 101 -10.04 -19.72 7.73
N GLU A 102 -10.43 -18.46 7.51
CA GLU A 102 -9.59 -17.46 6.89
C GLU A 102 -9.28 -16.32 7.86
N LEU A 103 -7.99 -16.06 8.07
CA LEU A 103 -7.57 -14.92 8.87
C LEU A 103 -8.02 -13.60 8.20
N ARG A 104 -9.00 -12.92 8.81
CA ARG A 104 -9.49 -11.60 8.35
C ARG A 104 -8.89 -10.41 9.07
N PHE A 105 -8.54 -10.57 10.34
CA PHE A 105 -8.07 -9.47 11.18
C PHE A 105 -7.31 -9.97 12.40
N LEU A 106 -6.24 -9.27 12.78
CA LEU A 106 -5.45 -9.56 13.97
C LEU A 106 -5.15 -8.27 14.73
N ARG A 107 -5.39 -8.25 16.04
CA ARG A 107 -5.07 -7.12 16.92
C ARG A 107 -4.21 -7.55 18.08
N ILE A 108 -3.02 -6.96 18.17
CA ILE A 108 -2.03 -7.26 19.21
C ILE A 108 -1.79 -6.00 20.02
N ARG A 109 -2.28 -6.00 21.27
CA ARG A 109 -2.05 -4.91 22.21
C ARG A 109 -0.90 -5.26 23.13
N THR A 110 0.09 -4.38 23.16
CA THR A 110 1.23 -4.43 24.07
C THR A 110 1.18 -3.23 25.01
N LYS A 111 2.05 -3.22 26.03
CA LYS A 111 2.15 -2.07 26.94
C LYS A 111 2.51 -0.76 26.24
N ARG A 112 3.21 -0.82 25.10
CA ARG A 112 3.75 0.36 24.39
C ARG A 112 3.03 0.67 23.08
N HIS A 113 2.42 -0.34 22.46
CA HIS A 113 1.88 -0.25 21.12
C HIS A 113 0.66 -1.16 20.97
N GLU A 114 -0.32 -0.73 20.20
CA GLU A 114 -1.37 -1.59 19.66
C GLU A 114 -1.17 -1.74 18.15
N ILE A 115 -1.09 -2.98 17.67
CA ILE A 115 -0.88 -3.29 16.26
C ILE A 115 -2.14 -3.95 15.71
N MET A 116 -2.73 -3.37 14.69
CA MET A 116 -3.87 -3.91 13.95
C MET A 116 -3.39 -4.37 12.57
N ILE A 117 -3.55 -5.64 12.26
CA ILE A 117 -3.13 -6.26 11.00
C ILE A 117 -4.39 -6.73 10.28
N SER A 118 -4.58 -6.24 9.07
CA SER A 118 -5.67 -6.60 8.17
C SER A 118 -5.06 -7.21 6.90
N PRO A 119 -5.07 -8.55 6.77
CA PRO A 119 -4.72 -9.19 5.52
C PRO A 119 -5.77 -8.94 4.44
N ASP A 120 -5.30 -8.73 3.21
CA ASP A 120 -6.07 -8.63 1.97
C ASP A 120 -5.43 -9.59 0.95
N ASP A 121 -6.15 -9.93 -0.12
CA ASP A 121 -5.67 -10.78 -1.22
C ASP A 121 -4.33 -10.31 -1.78
N ARG A 122 -4.15 -8.99 -1.88
CA ARG A 122 -2.98 -8.38 -2.52
C ARG A 122 -1.94 -7.86 -1.54
N TYR A 123 -2.36 -7.43 -0.36
CA TYR A 123 -1.51 -6.71 0.58
C TYR A 123 -1.77 -7.13 2.03
N LEU A 124 -0.79 -6.90 2.91
CA LEU A 124 -1.00 -6.91 4.35
C LEU A 124 -0.91 -5.48 4.86
N LEU A 125 -2.02 -4.94 5.37
CA LEU A 125 -2.03 -3.64 6.02
C LEU A 125 -1.80 -3.84 7.52
N ALA A 126 -0.80 -3.18 8.07
CA ALA A 126 -0.61 -3.10 9.51
C ALA A 126 -0.59 -1.64 9.97
N VAL A 127 -1.34 -1.35 11.03
CA VAL A 127 -1.47 -0.01 11.62
C VAL A 127 -1.00 -0.07 13.06
N LEU A 128 -0.16 0.89 13.43
CA LEU A 128 0.34 1.05 14.78
C LEU A 128 -0.42 2.17 15.48
N HIS A 129 -0.99 1.86 16.62
CA HIS A 129 -1.71 2.79 17.48
C HIS A 129 -1.00 2.97 18.83
N ASP A 130 -1.21 4.14 19.43
CA ASP A 130 -0.86 4.37 20.83
C ASP A 130 -1.89 3.66 21.73
N PRO A 131 -1.45 2.70 22.58
CA PRO A 131 -2.34 1.93 23.43
C PRO A 131 -2.94 2.74 24.59
N SER A 132 -2.52 3.99 24.76
CA SER A 132 -2.91 4.89 25.85
C SER A 132 -4.02 5.87 25.46
N THR A 133 -4.38 5.92 24.18
CA THR A 133 -5.42 6.78 23.62
C THR A 133 -6.82 6.18 23.66
#